data_AF-R0AP57-F1
#
_entry.id   AF-R0AP57-F1
#
_cell.length_a   1.000
_cell.length_b   1.000
_cell.length_c   1.000
_cell.angle_alpha   90.00
_cell.angle_beta   90.00
_cell.angle_gamma   90.00
#
_symmetry.space_group_name_H-M   'P 1'
#
loop_
_entity.id
_entity.type
_entity.pdbx_description
1 polymer ?
#
loop_
_entity_poly.entity_id
_entity_poly.type
_entity_poly.pdbx_seq_one_letter_code
_entity_poly.pdbx_strand_id
1 'polypeptide(L)'
;MAVFKPLVLDQDETDMSQVMSKLYRFSRDLKYTLSNLTLEDNMDNSFLKVLDSRKNKTREISFSKDALTIDLLDYETGMHTSLEQIREKISLLVDSGDVVNTMLSRMELYGEYITLKTGQVIIQAQNMTLDKAGNAYFSGDIIGGSINIDGKFIVYPDGSCYVDGAFTTETLNPPNGIYAYELDVYNDDDRINTVTGNIACADAYISETLTCRRVHQTSDRRCKKWIEPISDQEATEALKAIVPTRYTFIDSGRAGIGCIAQNLYRKTEAGRLPMVVRHGKHLALPYSSYGAIYTRAIQKNQERIGAIKQEIKERKERIRVKL
;
A
#
# COMPACT_ATOMS: atom_id res chain seq x y z
N MET A 1 -18.50 56.33 54.88
CA MET A 1 -18.14 55.15 55.69
C MET A 1 -19.10 55.06 56.85
N ALA A 2 -19.94 54.01 56.92
CA ALA A 2 -20.74 53.76 58.11
C ALA A 2 -19.80 53.28 59.24
N VAL A 3 -19.71 54.04 60.32
CA VAL A 3 -18.83 53.70 61.45
C VAL A 3 -19.55 52.67 62.31
N PHE A 4 -19.03 51.44 62.34
CA PHE A 4 -19.48 50.39 63.25
C PHE A 4 -19.32 50.87 64.70
N LYS A 5 -20.42 50.94 65.46
CA LYS A 5 -20.37 51.16 66.91
C LYS A 5 -20.51 49.80 67.61
N PRO A 6 -19.53 49.38 68.42
CA PRO A 6 -19.61 48.12 69.14
C PRO A 6 -20.75 48.14 70.15
N LEU A 7 -21.42 47.00 70.33
CA LEU A 7 -22.40 46.81 71.39
C LEU A 7 -21.67 46.85 72.74
N VAL A 8 -21.96 47.88 73.55
CA VAL A 8 -21.46 47.98 74.93
C VAL A 8 -22.61 47.66 75.87
N LEU A 9 -22.45 46.58 76.62
CA LEU A 9 -23.31 46.17 77.73
C LEU A 9 -22.50 46.34 79.01
N ASP A 10 -23.00 47.11 79.96
CA ASP A 10 -22.37 47.24 81.28
C ASP A 10 -22.69 45.99 82.13
N GLN A 11 -21.73 45.55 82.95
CA GLN A 11 -21.87 44.34 83.77
C GLN A 11 -22.98 44.45 84.83
N ASP A 12 -23.42 45.67 85.15
CA ASP A 12 -24.42 45.97 86.18
C ASP A 12 -25.83 46.22 85.61
N GLU A 13 -26.03 45.99 84.31
CA GLU A 13 -27.26 46.35 83.60
C GLU A 13 -28.36 45.27 83.78
N THR A 14 -29.20 45.42 84.80
CA THR A 14 -30.25 44.44 85.18
C THR A 14 -31.61 44.64 84.51
N ASP A 15 -31.81 45.71 83.74
CA ASP A 15 -33.07 45.99 83.02
C ASP A 15 -33.12 45.22 81.68
N MET A 16 -33.79 44.07 81.71
CA MET A 16 -33.91 43.16 80.56
C MET A 16 -34.61 43.80 79.35
N SER A 17 -35.48 44.79 79.55
CA SER A 17 -36.14 45.48 78.43
C SER A 17 -35.19 46.44 77.72
N GLN A 18 -34.29 47.09 78.45
CA GLN A 18 -33.23 47.90 77.84
C GLN A 18 -32.21 47.04 77.11
N VAL A 19 -31.80 45.90 77.71
CA VAL A 19 -30.89 44.95 77.06
C VAL A 19 -31.47 44.43 75.76
N MET A 20 -32.75 44.02 75.75
CA MET A 20 -33.42 43.55 74.54
C MET A 20 -33.54 44.66 73.48
N SER A 21 -33.87 45.89 73.89
CA SER A 21 -33.91 47.04 72.97
C SER A 21 -32.55 47.32 72.31
N LYS A 22 -31.45 47.26 73.07
CA LYS A 22 -30.08 47.40 72.55
C LYS A 22 -29.73 46.25 71.59
N LEU A 23 -30.09 45.02 71.91
CA LEU A 23 -29.90 43.84 71.04
C LEU A 23 -30.70 43.94 69.74
N TYR A 24 -31.96 44.38 69.79
CA TYR A 24 -32.77 44.59 68.59
C TYR A 24 -32.21 45.71 67.72
N ARG A 25 -31.72 46.79 68.32
CA ARG A 25 -31.07 47.88 67.60
C ARG A 25 -29.77 47.43 66.96
N PHE A 26 -28.94 46.69 67.70
CA PHE A 26 -27.70 46.10 67.18
C PHE A 26 -27.99 45.14 66.02
N SER A 27 -28.96 44.23 66.16
CA SER A 27 -29.38 43.33 65.08
C SER A 27 -29.88 44.07 63.85
N ARG A 28 -30.62 45.18 64.03
CA ARG A 28 -31.10 46.03 62.94
C ARG A 28 -29.94 46.75 62.26
N ASP A 29 -28.98 47.27 63.03
CA ASP A 29 -27.78 47.94 62.50
C ASP A 29 -26.86 46.95 61.78
N LEU A 30 -26.71 45.72 62.29
CA LEU A 30 -26.03 44.60 61.62
C LEU A 30 -26.73 44.25 60.31
N LYS A 31 -28.06 44.13 60.34
CA LYS A 31 -28.86 43.86 59.15
C LYS A 31 -28.69 44.98 58.14
N TYR A 32 -28.75 46.25 58.54
CA TYR A 32 -28.50 47.40 57.64
C TYR A 32 -27.07 47.41 57.08
N THR A 33 -26.07 47.08 57.90
CA THR A 33 -24.67 46.99 57.46
C THR A 33 -24.53 45.88 56.42
N LEU A 34 -25.05 44.69 56.70
CA LEU A 34 -25.03 43.54 55.78
C LEU A 34 -25.90 43.75 54.53
N SER A 35 -27.01 44.49 54.63
CA SER A 35 -27.91 44.79 53.50
C SER A 35 -27.33 45.86 52.57
N ASN A 36 -26.43 46.71 53.09
CA ASN A 36 -25.70 47.72 52.32
C ASN A 36 -24.34 47.22 51.81
N LEU A 37 -23.95 45.98 52.14
CA LEU A 37 -22.83 45.30 51.49
C LEU A 37 -23.37 44.67 50.20
N THR A 38 -22.86 45.13 49.07
CA THR A 38 -23.11 44.47 47.79
C THR A 38 -22.22 43.23 47.68
N LEU A 39 -22.52 42.30 46.75
CA LEU A 39 -21.70 41.11 46.52
C LEU A 39 -20.21 41.43 46.26
N GLU A 40 -19.92 42.64 45.77
CA GLU A 40 -18.58 43.19 45.53
C GLU A 40 -17.81 43.54 46.80
N ASP A 41 -18.49 43.76 47.93
CA ASP A 41 -17.85 44.07 49.22
C ASP A 41 -17.55 42.80 50.06
N ASN A 42 -18.12 41.66 49.67
CA ASN A 42 -18.04 40.38 50.41
C ASN A 42 -17.36 39.26 49.59
N MET A 43 -17.05 39.54 48.32
CA MET A 43 -16.15 38.74 47.49
C MET A 43 -14.91 39.60 47.28
N ASP A 44 -13.74 39.04 47.62
CA ASP A 44 -12.42 39.66 47.44
C ASP A 44 -12.20 40.01 45.95
N ASN A 45 -11.03 40.51 45.51
CA ASN A 45 -10.64 40.66 44.09
C ASN A 45 -10.70 39.33 43.25
N SER A 46 -11.34 38.31 43.82
CA SER A 46 -11.47 36.91 43.55
C SER A 46 -12.53 36.55 42.51
N PHE A 47 -12.35 37.07 41.31
CA PHE A 47 -12.13 36.19 40.15
C PHE A 47 -10.62 36.23 39.80
N LEU A 48 -9.80 36.09 40.86
CA LEU A 48 -8.46 36.65 41.09
C LEU A 48 -7.65 36.92 39.82
N LYS A 49 -7.57 38.21 39.44
CA LYS A 49 -6.54 38.74 38.53
C LYS A 49 -5.30 39.13 39.34
N VAL A 50 -4.28 38.28 39.40
CA VAL A 50 -3.00 38.55 40.07
C VAL A 50 -1.99 39.05 39.04
N LEU A 51 -1.62 40.33 39.12
CA LEU A 51 -0.55 40.92 38.30
C LEU A 51 0.71 41.09 39.16
N ASP A 52 1.77 40.32 38.87
CA ASP A 52 3.10 40.47 39.50
C ASP A 52 4.06 41.00 38.43
N SER A 53 4.59 42.21 38.64
CA SER A 53 5.57 42.83 37.73
C SER A 53 6.89 43.04 38.47
N ARG A 54 7.96 42.41 37.97
CA ARG A 54 9.31 42.52 38.55
C ARG A 54 10.33 42.48 37.43
N LYS A 55 11.26 43.44 37.40
CA LYS A 55 12.49 43.43 36.59
C LYS A 55 12.25 42.83 35.19
N ASN A 56 11.38 43.47 34.39
CA ASN A 56 11.07 43.07 33.01
C ASN A 56 10.29 41.76 32.82
N LYS A 57 9.66 41.21 33.87
CA LYS A 57 8.73 40.09 33.77
C LYS A 57 7.36 40.49 34.29
N THR A 58 6.32 40.12 33.56
CA THR A 58 4.93 40.31 33.93
C THR A 58 4.25 38.95 33.97
N ARG A 59 3.59 38.65 35.09
CA ARG A 59 2.71 37.49 35.21
C ARG A 59 1.29 37.96 35.48
N GLU A 60 0.34 37.54 34.67
CA GLU A 60 -1.08 37.67 34.90
C GLU A 60 -1.69 36.27 35.11
N ILE A 61 -2.42 36.09 36.22
CA ILE A 61 -3.29 34.93 36.40
C ILE A 61 -4.68 35.47 36.61
N SER A 62 -5.64 35.06 35.81
CA SER A 62 -7.03 35.52 35.82
C SER A 62 -7.95 34.30 35.89
N PHE A 63 -8.84 34.25 36.86
CA PHE A 63 -9.75 33.12 37.03
C PHE A 63 -11.19 33.60 37.08
N SER A 64 -11.93 33.45 35.99
CA SER A 64 -13.32 33.88 35.85
C SER A 64 -14.29 32.70 35.84
N LYS A 65 -15.61 32.98 35.84
CA LYS A 65 -16.65 31.95 35.68
C LYS A 65 -16.56 31.22 34.33
N ASP A 66 -16.06 31.91 33.31
CA ASP A 66 -16.10 31.45 31.92
C ASP A 66 -14.73 30.99 31.39
N ALA A 67 -13.64 31.46 32.03
CA ALA A 67 -12.28 31.23 31.58
C ALA A 67 -11.26 31.22 32.73
N LEU A 68 -10.28 30.32 32.66
CA LEU A 68 -9.00 30.40 33.38
C LEU A 68 -7.93 30.88 32.38
N THR A 69 -7.19 31.92 32.73
CA THR A 69 -6.12 32.49 31.91
C THR A 69 -4.86 32.65 32.75
N ILE A 70 -3.73 32.17 32.24
CA ILE A 70 -2.40 32.37 32.82
C ILE A 70 -1.54 32.93 31.70
N ASP A 71 -0.94 34.10 31.90
CA ASP A 71 -0.07 34.76 30.95
C ASP A 71 1.24 35.15 31.64
N LEU A 72 2.37 34.79 31.04
CA LEU A 72 3.71 35.07 31.51
C LEU A 72 4.53 35.67 30.37
N LEU A 73 4.93 36.92 30.54
CA LEU A 73 5.75 37.69 29.61
C LEU A 73 7.10 38.01 30.25
N ASP A 74 8.18 37.68 29.57
CA ASP A 74 9.56 38.05 29.89
C ASP A 74 10.12 38.94 28.78
N TYR A 75 10.18 40.25 29.04
CA TYR A 75 10.63 41.24 28.08
C TYR A 75 12.15 41.21 27.85
N GLU A 76 12.94 40.55 28.71
CA GLU A 76 14.39 40.38 28.50
C GLU A 76 14.69 39.28 27.50
N THR A 77 14.00 38.14 27.60
CA THR A 77 14.25 36.96 26.75
C THR A 77 13.28 36.85 25.57
N GLY A 78 12.27 37.74 25.49
CA GLY A 78 11.17 37.62 24.52
C GLY A 78 10.32 36.37 24.74
N MET A 79 10.30 35.81 25.95
CA MET A 79 9.51 34.62 26.27
C MET A 79 8.08 35.03 26.62
N HIS A 80 7.11 34.38 25.98
CA HIS A 80 5.70 34.50 26.22
C HIS A 80 5.08 33.11 26.38
N THR A 81 4.56 32.81 27.57
CA THR A 81 3.82 31.58 27.85
C THR A 81 2.40 31.92 28.24
N SER A 82 1.42 31.32 27.57
CA SER A 82 0.00 31.56 27.85
C SER A 82 -0.77 30.24 27.95
N LEU A 83 -1.63 30.11 28.96
CA LEU A 83 -2.60 29.03 29.11
C LEU A 83 -3.99 29.67 29.19
N GLU A 84 -4.87 29.31 28.27
CA GLU A 84 -6.27 29.72 28.28
C GLU A 84 -7.15 28.48 28.29
N GLN A 85 -8.03 28.37 29.28
CA GLN A 85 -9.03 27.32 29.37
C GLN A 85 -10.41 27.96 29.44
N ILE A 86 -11.24 27.64 28.46
CA ILE A 86 -12.67 27.95 28.42
C ILE A 86 -13.48 26.66 28.35
N ARG A 87 -14.81 26.74 28.35
CA ARG A 87 -15.70 25.55 28.32
C ARG A 87 -15.39 24.57 27.18
N GLU A 88 -15.01 25.08 26.02
CA GLU A 88 -14.90 24.29 24.78
C GLU A 88 -13.46 23.99 24.36
N LYS A 89 -12.47 24.60 25.03
CA LYS A 89 -11.08 24.59 24.57
C LYS A 89 -10.11 24.79 25.73
N ILE A 90 -9.01 24.04 25.69
CA ILE A 90 -7.76 24.38 26.39
C ILE A 90 -6.74 24.77 25.31
N SER A 91 -6.12 25.94 25.47
CA SER A 91 -5.09 26.51 24.61
C SER A 91 -3.81 26.71 25.41
N LEU A 92 -2.67 26.22 24.91
CA LEU A 92 -1.35 26.45 25.50
C LEU A 92 -0.44 27.05 24.43
N LEU A 93 0.24 28.15 24.78
CA LEU A 93 1.25 28.83 23.98
C LEU A 93 2.55 28.89 24.78
N VAL A 94 3.66 28.54 24.13
CA VAL A 94 5.02 28.81 24.61
C VAL A 94 5.79 29.38 23.42
N ASP A 95 6.12 30.65 23.50
CA ASP A 95 6.92 31.41 22.56
C ASP A 95 8.16 31.90 23.30
N SER A 96 9.36 31.70 22.77
CA SER A 96 10.58 32.19 23.41
C SER A 96 11.65 32.47 22.37
N GLY A 97 12.24 33.66 22.45
CA GLY A 97 13.35 34.06 21.60
C GLY A 97 14.43 32.97 21.58
N ASP A 98 14.76 32.50 20.38
CA ASP A 98 15.79 31.51 20.04
C ASP A 98 15.61 30.04 20.46
N VAL A 99 14.62 29.66 21.28
CA VAL A 99 14.37 28.23 21.62
C VAL A 99 13.40 27.55 20.63
N VAL A 100 12.75 28.32 19.77
CA VAL A 100 11.76 27.83 18.81
C VAL A 100 12.40 27.43 17.48
N ASN A 101 13.27 26.41 17.52
CA ASN A 101 13.57 25.61 16.31
C ASN A 101 12.92 24.22 16.35
N THR A 102 12.29 23.83 17.47
CA THR A 102 11.86 22.42 17.63
C THR A 102 10.53 22.16 18.36
N MET A 103 9.86 23.15 18.95
CA MET A 103 8.55 22.93 19.61
C MET A 103 7.60 24.11 19.48
N LEU A 104 7.10 24.35 18.26
CA LEU A 104 5.80 25.02 18.08
C LEU A 104 4.71 23.96 18.25
N SER A 105 4.35 23.61 19.47
CA SER A 105 3.23 22.70 19.74
C SER A 105 1.99 23.51 20.08
N ARG A 106 1.22 23.93 19.06
CA ARG A 106 -0.16 24.39 19.28
C ARG A 106 -1.02 23.15 19.41
N MET A 107 -1.28 22.74 20.66
CA MET A 107 -2.24 21.68 20.98
C MET A 107 -3.61 22.31 21.19
N GLU A 108 -4.54 22.03 20.29
CA GLU A 108 -5.94 22.42 20.46
C GLU A 108 -6.76 21.15 20.70
N LEU A 109 -7.30 21.05 21.91
CA LEU A 109 -8.23 20.02 22.31
C LEU A 109 -9.65 20.54 22.05
N TYR A 110 -10.26 20.08 20.97
CA TYR A 110 -11.69 20.27 20.71
C TYR A 110 -12.43 19.01 21.20
N GLY A 111 -13.67 19.14 21.65
CA GLY A 111 -14.45 18.03 22.22
C GLY A 111 -14.55 16.76 21.35
N GLU A 112 -14.24 16.85 20.06
CA GLU A 112 -14.30 15.75 19.09
C GLU A 112 -12.95 15.41 18.42
N TYR A 113 -11.92 16.24 18.53
CA TYR A 113 -10.61 15.98 17.89
C TYR A 113 -9.45 16.73 18.54
N ILE A 114 -8.25 16.16 18.42
CA ILE A 114 -6.99 16.76 18.86
C ILE A 114 -6.25 17.25 17.61
N THR A 115 -5.99 18.55 17.53
CA THR A 115 -5.12 19.11 16.48
C THR A 115 -3.72 19.35 17.06
N LEU A 116 -2.74 18.61 16.54
CA LEU A 116 -1.31 18.84 16.78
C LEU A 116 -0.71 19.43 15.51
N LYS A 117 -0.42 20.74 15.51
CA LYS A 117 0.35 21.38 14.44
C LYS A 117 1.76 21.62 14.96
N THR A 118 2.67 20.69 14.66
CA THR A 118 4.12 20.91 14.76
C THR A 118 4.67 21.02 13.33
N GLY A 119 5.87 21.60 13.15
CA GLY A 119 6.46 21.80 11.81
C GLY A 119 6.69 20.52 10.97
N GLN A 120 6.42 19.33 11.51
CA GLN A 120 6.71 18.04 10.88
C GLN A 120 5.54 17.04 10.87
N VAL A 121 4.43 17.34 11.56
CA VAL A 121 3.31 16.40 11.68
C VAL A 121 1.98 17.14 11.60
N ILE A 122 1.16 16.79 10.60
CA ILE A 122 -0.23 17.20 10.44
C ILE A 122 -1.08 15.93 10.53
N ILE A 123 -1.87 15.78 11.60
CA ILE A 123 -2.83 14.67 11.74
C ILE A 123 -4.24 15.23 11.49
N GLN A 124 -4.84 14.87 10.35
CA GLN A 124 -6.25 15.10 10.02
C GLN A 124 -6.97 13.74 10.07
N ALA A 125 -7.34 13.29 11.26
CA ALA A 125 -7.87 11.94 11.46
C ALA A 125 -9.40 11.91 11.45
N GLN A 126 -9.99 11.68 10.27
CA GLN A 126 -11.32 11.06 10.17
C GLN A 126 -11.22 9.54 9.94
N ASN A 127 -10.13 9.11 9.29
CA ASN A 127 -9.91 7.76 8.78
C ASN A 127 -8.65 7.10 9.37
N MET A 128 -8.15 7.60 10.49
CA MET A 128 -7.00 7.02 11.19
C MET A 128 -7.37 6.75 12.65
N THR A 129 -7.12 5.54 13.15
CA THR A 129 -7.19 5.24 14.58
C THR A 129 -5.86 4.68 15.07
N LEU A 130 -5.47 5.06 16.29
CA LEU A 130 -4.35 4.47 17.01
C LEU A 130 -4.88 4.02 18.37
N ASP A 131 -4.88 2.72 18.63
CA ASP A 131 -5.41 2.18 19.88
C ASP A 131 -4.35 2.13 21.00
N LYS A 132 -4.80 1.84 22.22
CA LYS A 132 -3.93 1.71 23.41
C LYS A 132 -2.89 0.59 23.31
N ALA A 133 -3.05 -0.36 22.39
CA ALA A 133 -2.12 -1.45 22.16
C ALA A 133 -1.06 -1.09 21.08
N GLY A 134 -1.17 0.10 20.48
CA GLY A 134 -0.26 0.57 19.44
C GLY A 134 -0.67 0.15 18.02
N ASN A 135 -1.89 -0.38 17.82
CA ASN A 135 -2.38 -0.70 16.49
C ASN A 135 -2.81 0.57 15.77
N ALA A 136 -2.22 0.85 14.62
CA ALA A 136 -2.62 1.92 13.72
C ALA A 136 -3.51 1.37 12.59
N TYR A 137 -4.71 1.92 12.43
CA TYR A 137 -5.61 1.63 11.31
C TYR A 137 -5.76 2.87 10.44
N PHE A 138 -5.65 2.69 9.13
CA PHE A 138 -5.89 3.71 8.12
C PHE A 138 -7.02 3.23 7.20
N SER A 139 -8.01 4.07 6.92
CA SER A 139 -9.01 3.84 5.87
C SER A 139 -8.85 4.84 4.72
N GLY A 140 -9.04 4.38 3.48
CA GLY A 140 -8.83 5.16 2.25
C GLY A 140 -7.46 4.93 1.60
N ASP A 141 -7.08 5.82 0.67
CA ASP A 141 -5.82 5.71 -0.09
C ASP A 141 -4.63 6.26 0.70
N ILE A 142 -3.53 5.50 0.75
CA ILE A 142 -2.22 5.99 1.20
C ILE A 142 -1.48 6.47 -0.04
N ILE A 143 -1.44 7.79 -0.28
CA ILE A 143 -0.86 8.38 -1.49
C ILE A 143 0.42 9.15 -1.15
N GLY A 144 1.53 8.82 -1.82
CA GLY A 144 2.72 9.68 -1.88
C GLY A 144 3.76 9.51 -0.76
N GLY A 145 3.79 8.37 -0.07
CA GLY A 145 4.78 8.12 0.99
C GLY A 145 5.46 6.77 0.85
N SER A 146 6.74 6.72 1.22
CA SER A 146 7.39 5.44 1.51
C SER A 146 6.91 4.93 2.86
N ILE A 147 6.49 3.67 2.95
CA ILE A 147 6.25 3.00 4.23
C ILE A 147 7.53 2.26 4.59
N ASN A 148 7.99 2.33 5.83
CA ASN A 148 9.07 1.47 6.32
C ASN A 148 8.75 1.05 7.75
N ILE A 149 8.35 -0.22 7.91
CA ILE A 149 8.08 -0.83 9.21
C ILE A 149 9.28 -1.69 9.57
N ASP A 150 10.20 -1.13 10.37
CA ASP A 150 11.37 -1.84 10.92
C ASP A 150 12.26 -2.51 9.85
N GLY A 151 12.29 -1.97 8.62
CA GLY A 151 12.97 -2.59 7.48
C GLY A 151 12.28 -3.84 6.93
N LYS A 152 11.16 -4.28 7.51
CA LYS A 152 10.48 -5.53 7.18
C LYS A 152 9.28 -5.38 6.27
N PHE A 153 8.65 -4.22 6.26
CA PHE A 153 7.64 -3.88 5.27
C PHE A 153 7.98 -2.51 4.71
N ILE A 154 8.51 -2.48 3.49
CA ILE A 154 8.96 -1.25 2.83
C ILE A 154 8.15 -1.04 1.57
N VAL A 155 7.41 0.08 1.51
CA VAL A 155 6.87 0.59 0.25
C VAL A 155 7.79 1.73 -0.18
N TYR A 156 8.40 1.62 -1.35
CA TYR A 156 9.27 2.66 -1.89
C TYR A 156 8.47 3.72 -2.66
N PRO A 157 9.03 4.92 -2.89
CA PRO A 157 8.34 5.98 -3.63
C PRO A 157 7.96 5.62 -5.07
N ASP A 158 8.62 4.64 -5.68
CA ASP A 158 8.29 4.11 -7.02
C ASP A 158 7.14 3.08 -7.01
N GLY A 159 6.58 2.78 -5.83
CA GLY A 159 5.50 1.82 -5.63
C GLY A 159 5.96 0.38 -5.44
N SER A 160 7.28 0.10 -5.49
CA SER A 160 7.79 -1.23 -5.17
C SER A 160 7.58 -1.55 -3.68
N CYS A 161 7.28 -2.82 -3.38
CA CYS A 161 7.00 -3.28 -2.02
C CYS A 161 7.93 -4.43 -1.65
N TYR A 162 8.56 -4.34 -0.48
CA TYR A 162 9.41 -5.35 0.12
C TYR A 162 8.78 -5.85 1.42
N VAL A 163 8.75 -7.18 1.59
CA VAL A 163 8.25 -7.86 2.78
C VAL A 163 9.30 -8.86 3.27
N ASP A 164 9.92 -8.60 4.41
CA ASP A 164 10.84 -9.50 5.11
C ASP A 164 10.02 -10.54 5.91
N GLY A 165 9.57 -11.59 5.22
CA GLY A 165 8.85 -12.70 5.81
C GLY A 165 7.70 -13.24 4.96
N ALA A 166 6.74 -13.90 5.60
CA ALA A 166 5.59 -14.48 4.92
C ALA A 166 4.51 -13.42 4.64
N PHE A 167 4.28 -13.08 3.38
CA PHE A 167 3.10 -12.33 2.97
C PHE A 167 1.87 -13.25 2.98
N THR A 168 1.12 -13.22 4.07
CA THR A 168 -0.15 -13.97 4.20
C THR A 168 -1.31 -13.03 3.95
N THR A 169 -2.06 -13.31 2.88
CA THR A 169 -3.29 -12.60 2.56
C THR A 169 -4.40 -13.61 2.34
N GLU A 170 -5.63 -13.27 2.75
CA GLU A 170 -6.82 -14.05 2.40
C GLU A 170 -7.04 -14.10 0.89
N THR A 171 -6.53 -13.10 0.16
CA THR A 171 -6.70 -12.99 -1.29
C THR A 171 -5.49 -12.33 -1.92
N LEU A 172 -4.54 -13.14 -2.41
CA LEU A 172 -3.52 -12.72 -3.39
C LEU A 172 -4.04 -12.97 -4.82
N ASN A 173 -5.35 -13.04 -5.02
CA ASN A 173 -5.96 -13.27 -6.33
C ASN A 173 -7.46 -12.97 -6.22
N PRO A 174 -7.87 -11.69 -6.21
CA PRO A 174 -9.29 -11.36 -6.13
C PRO A 174 -10.04 -11.96 -7.34
N PRO A 175 -11.38 -12.02 -7.32
CA PRO A 175 -12.16 -12.59 -8.44
C PRO A 175 -11.82 -12.01 -9.82
N ASN A 176 -11.26 -10.80 -9.86
CA ASN A 176 -10.83 -10.11 -11.07
C ASN A 176 -9.32 -10.24 -11.37
N GLY A 177 -8.58 -11.07 -10.62
CA GLY A 177 -7.14 -11.25 -10.77
C GLY A 177 -6.30 -10.20 -10.03
N ILE A 178 -5.00 -10.47 -9.86
CA ILE A 178 -4.04 -9.43 -9.48
C ILE A 178 -3.80 -8.54 -10.70
N TYR A 179 -4.06 -7.24 -10.58
CA TYR A 179 -3.64 -6.26 -11.59
C TYR A 179 -2.32 -5.65 -11.18
N ALA A 180 -1.25 -6.06 -11.85
CA ALA A 180 0.06 -5.44 -11.75
C ALA A 180 0.55 -5.11 -13.17
N TYR A 181 1.22 -3.97 -13.32
CA TYR A 181 1.89 -3.65 -14.59
C TYR A 181 3.02 -4.66 -14.87
N GLU A 182 3.74 -5.04 -13.82
CA GLU A 182 4.75 -6.09 -13.77
C GLU A 182 4.64 -6.79 -12.42
N LEU A 183 4.66 -8.13 -12.40
CA LEU A 183 4.60 -8.95 -11.18
C LEU A 183 5.79 -9.89 -11.18
N ASP A 184 6.80 -9.55 -10.39
CA ASP A 184 7.92 -10.43 -10.11
C ASP A 184 7.69 -11.17 -8.79
N VAL A 185 7.79 -12.49 -8.84
CA VAL A 185 7.73 -13.35 -7.65
C VAL A 185 9.09 -14.01 -7.48
N TYR A 186 9.96 -13.33 -6.74
CA TYR A 186 11.25 -13.89 -6.33
C TYR A 186 11.03 -14.88 -5.19
N ASN A 187 11.55 -16.09 -5.35
CA ASN A 187 11.58 -17.09 -4.30
C ASN A 187 13.04 -17.50 -4.11
N ASP A 188 13.64 -17.00 -3.04
CA ASP A 188 15.06 -17.25 -2.72
C ASP A 188 15.27 -18.64 -2.12
N ASP A 189 14.19 -19.25 -1.62
CA ASP A 189 14.12 -20.68 -1.38
C ASP A 189 13.68 -21.37 -2.68
N ASP A 190 14.20 -22.56 -2.99
CA ASP A 190 13.81 -23.45 -4.13
C ASP A 190 12.32 -23.90 -4.10
N ARG A 191 11.41 -23.09 -3.53
CA ARG A 191 9.98 -23.32 -3.49
C ARG A 191 9.37 -23.00 -4.85
N ILE A 192 8.82 -24.04 -5.46
CA ILE A 192 8.08 -24.01 -6.72
C ILE A 192 6.92 -23.00 -6.62
N ASN A 193 6.94 -21.97 -7.48
CA ASN A 193 5.75 -21.15 -7.74
C ASN A 193 4.66 -22.05 -8.34
N THR A 194 3.69 -22.44 -7.52
CA THR A 194 2.63 -23.36 -7.93
C THR A 194 1.42 -22.57 -8.39
N VAL A 195 1.21 -22.50 -9.70
CA VAL A 195 -0.04 -21.97 -10.27
C VAL A 195 -1.04 -23.13 -10.40
N THR A 196 -2.08 -23.11 -9.57
CA THR A 196 -3.11 -24.17 -9.53
C THR A 196 -4.22 -23.99 -10.58
N GLY A 197 -4.27 -22.82 -11.22
CA GLY A 197 -5.23 -22.46 -12.27
C GLY A 197 -4.62 -22.36 -13.66
N ASN A 198 -5.30 -21.65 -14.56
CA ASN A 198 -4.81 -21.40 -15.91
C ASN A 198 -3.85 -20.21 -15.90
N ILE A 199 -2.69 -20.38 -16.54
CA ILE A 199 -1.85 -19.24 -16.96
C ILE A 199 -2.35 -18.82 -18.35
N ALA A 200 -2.83 -17.58 -18.46
CA ALA A 200 -3.21 -16.97 -19.73
C ALA A 200 -2.20 -15.87 -20.08
N CYS A 201 -1.25 -16.19 -20.96
CA CYS A 201 -0.20 -15.27 -21.38
C CYS A 201 0.04 -15.42 -22.90
N ALA A 202 0.63 -14.40 -23.52
CA ALA A 202 1.02 -14.47 -24.93
C ALA A 202 2.18 -15.47 -25.13
N ASP A 203 3.16 -15.42 -24.23
CA ASP A 203 4.31 -16.32 -24.19
C ASP A 203 4.57 -16.80 -22.76
N ALA A 204 5.04 -18.05 -22.61
CA ALA A 204 5.50 -18.61 -21.34
C ALA A 204 6.87 -19.27 -21.54
N TYR A 205 7.87 -18.87 -20.76
CA TYR A 205 9.22 -19.44 -20.80
C TYR A 205 9.43 -20.35 -19.61
N ILE A 206 9.64 -21.64 -19.85
CA ILE A 206 9.91 -22.62 -18.80
C ILE A 206 11.39 -22.97 -18.84
N SER A 207 12.13 -22.62 -17.79
CA SER A 207 13.58 -22.83 -17.70
C SER A 207 13.96 -24.29 -17.46
N GLU A 208 13.14 -25.03 -16.74
CA GLU A 208 13.42 -26.42 -16.37
C GLU A 208 12.32 -27.39 -16.82
N THR A 209 11.39 -27.72 -15.93
CA THR A 209 10.43 -28.80 -16.14
C THR A 209 9.01 -28.24 -16.11
N LEU A 210 8.27 -28.42 -17.20
CA LEU A 210 6.83 -28.25 -17.24
C LEU A 210 6.15 -29.60 -17.02
N THR A 211 5.50 -29.78 -15.87
CA THR A 211 4.65 -30.95 -15.61
C THR A 211 3.19 -30.57 -15.81
N CYS A 212 2.54 -31.09 -16.84
CA CYS A 212 1.14 -30.80 -17.14
C CYS A 212 0.35 -32.08 -17.45
N ARG A 213 -0.91 -32.14 -17.00
CA ARG A 213 -1.79 -33.31 -17.22
C ARG A 213 -2.24 -33.46 -18.68
N ARG A 214 -2.53 -32.34 -19.36
CA ARG A 214 -2.93 -32.30 -20.78
C ARG A 214 -2.40 -31.03 -21.42
N VAL A 215 -1.83 -31.17 -22.62
CA VAL A 215 -1.50 -30.06 -23.52
C VAL A 215 -2.51 -30.07 -24.66
N HIS A 216 -3.14 -28.93 -24.91
CA HIS A 216 -4.04 -28.74 -26.05
C HIS A 216 -3.43 -27.73 -27.01
N GLN A 217 -3.33 -28.08 -28.29
CA GLN A 217 -3.02 -27.14 -29.36
C GLN A 217 -4.30 -26.84 -30.12
N THR A 218 -4.66 -25.57 -30.25
CA THR A 218 -5.82 -25.13 -31.04
C THR A 218 -5.35 -24.75 -32.44
N SER A 219 -6.10 -25.20 -33.44
CA SER A 219 -5.79 -24.97 -34.86
C SER A 219 -7.09 -24.70 -35.61
N ASP A 220 -7.75 -23.59 -35.28
CA ASP A 220 -9.02 -23.19 -35.88
C ASP A 220 -8.80 -22.56 -37.27
N ARG A 221 -9.59 -22.97 -38.27
CA ARG A 221 -9.56 -22.41 -39.63
C ARG A 221 -9.84 -20.91 -39.63
N ARG A 222 -10.73 -20.41 -38.76
CA ARG A 222 -11.13 -19.00 -38.66
C ARG A 222 -9.98 -18.08 -38.24
N CYS A 223 -8.96 -18.66 -37.59
CA CYS A 223 -7.76 -17.96 -37.14
C CYS A 223 -6.60 -18.04 -38.15
N LYS A 224 -6.84 -18.55 -39.37
CA LYS A 224 -5.81 -18.76 -40.39
C LYS A 224 -6.18 -18.09 -41.71
N LYS A 225 -5.16 -17.65 -42.44
CA LYS A 225 -5.26 -17.09 -43.81
C LYS A 225 -4.28 -17.83 -44.71
N TRP A 226 -4.50 -17.79 -46.03
CA TRP A 226 -3.59 -18.38 -47.02
C TRP A 226 -3.32 -19.89 -46.79
N ILE A 227 -4.41 -20.66 -46.62
CA ILE A 227 -4.34 -22.09 -46.33
C ILE A 227 -4.14 -22.85 -47.65
N GLU A 228 -2.90 -23.25 -47.92
CA GLU A 228 -2.49 -23.96 -49.13
C GLU A 228 -1.81 -25.30 -48.78
N PRO A 229 -1.92 -26.35 -49.62
CA PRO A 229 -1.17 -27.59 -49.42
C PRO A 229 0.33 -27.35 -49.53
N ILE A 230 1.13 -28.02 -48.70
CA ILE A 230 2.59 -28.06 -48.86
C ILE A 230 2.90 -28.83 -50.15
N SER A 231 3.67 -28.21 -51.05
CA SER A 231 4.02 -28.87 -52.31
C SER A 231 5.00 -30.02 -52.10
N ASP A 232 5.00 -30.96 -53.04
CA ASP A 232 5.93 -32.08 -53.04
C ASP A 232 7.40 -31.67 -53.07
N GLN A 233 7.69 -30.59 -53.79
CA GLN A 233 9.03 -30.04 -53.89
C GLN A 233 9.46 -29.45 -52.55
N GLU A 234 8.64 -28.60 -51.94
CA GLU A 234 8.93 -27.99 -50.63
C GLU A 234 9.14 -29.05 -49.55
N ALA A 235 8.27 -30.07 -49.50
CA ALA A 235 8.42 -31.16 -48.54
C ALA A 235 9.72 -31.95 -48.77
N THR A 236 10.09 -32.21 -50.03
CA THR A 236 11.32 -32.93 -50.37
C THR A 236 12.57 -32.13 -50.02
N GLU A 237 12.59 -30.83 -50.33
CA GLU A 237 13.69 -29.93 -50.02
C GLU A 237 13.87 -29.77 -48.51
N ALA A 238 12.77 -29.59 -47.77
CA ALA A 238 12.79 -29.54 -46.31
C ALA A 238 13.36 -30.83 -45.70
N LEU A 239 12.95 -32.00 -46.18
CA LEU A 239 13.47 -33.28 -45.68
C LEU A 239 14.95 -33.49 -45.94
N LYS A 240 15.46 -33.05 -47.10
CA LYS A 240 16.90 -33.08 -47.40
C LYS A 240 17.70 -32.15 -46.49
N ALA A 241 17.08 -31.06 -46.03
CA ALA A 241 17.72 -30.14 -45.12
C ALA A 241 17.84 -30.71 -43.69
N ILE A 242 16.84 -31.49 -43.25
CA ILE A 242 16.81 -32.12 -41.92
C ILE A 242 17.89 -33.19 -41.80
N VAL A 243 18.88 -32.95 -40.94
CA VAL A 243 19.96 -33.90 -40.63
C VAL A 243 19.88 -34.30 -39.14
N PRO A 244 19.34 -35.48 -38.82
CA PRO A 244 19.32 -36.00 -37.46
C PRO A 244 20.74 -36.17 -36.92
N THR A 245 20.98 -35.71 -35.70
CA THR A 245 22.28 -35.68 -35.04
C THR A 245 22.12 -36.04 -33.57
N ARG A 246 23.12 -36.70 -33.00
CA ARG A 246 23.26 -36.91 -31.55
C ARG A 246 24.16 -35.82 -30.98
N TYR A 247 23.82 -35.29 -29.82
CA TYR A 247 24.60 -34.24 -29.18
C TYR A 247 24.52 -34.36 -27.66
N THR A 248 25.34 -33.58 -26.97
CA THR A 248 25.32 -33.43 -25.52
C THR A 248 25.23 -31.95 -25.20
N PHE A 249 24.32 -31.58 -24.30
CA PHE A 249 24.22 -30.19 -23.84
C PHE A 249 25.45 -29.83 -23.01
N ILE A 250 26.06 -28.67 -23.29
CA ILE A 250 27.30 -28.23 -22.62
C ILE A 250 27.07 -28.09 -21.10
N ASP A 251 26.02 -27.36 -20.70
CA ASP A 251 25.82 -27.01 -19.29
C ASP A 251 25.31 -28.20 -18.46
N SER A 252 24.40 -29.01 -19.00
CA SER A 252 23.78 -30.10 -18.24
C SER A 252 24.44 -31.47 -18.44
N GLY A 253 25.33 -31.63 -19.43
CA GLY A 253 25.92 -32.92 -19.79
C GLY A 253 24.91 -33.97 -20.31
N ARG A 254 23.63 -33.60 -20.48
CA ARG A 254 22.57 -34.53 -20.90
C ARG A 254 22.71 -34.86 -22.39
N ALA A 255 22.61 -36.15 -22.71
CA ALA A 255 22.57 -36.61 -24.09
C ALA A 255 21.22 -36.28 -24.73
N GLY A 256 21.26 -35.85 -25.99
CA GLY A 256 20.10 -35.51 -26.79
C GLY A 256 20.19 -36.02 -28.22
N ILE A 257 19.04 -36.08 -28.88
CA ILE A 257 18.90 -36.36 -30.32
C ILE A 257 18.06 -35.25 -30.95
N GLY A 258 18.39 -34.85 -32.17
CA GLY A 258 17.69 -33.76 -32.83
C GLY A 258 18.41 -33.25 -34.06
N CYS A 259 18.40 -31.95 -34.28
CA CYS A 259 18.99 -31.29 -35.44
C CYS A 259 19.69 -30.01 -34.99
N ILE A 260 20.70 -29.59 -35.75
CA ILE A 260 21.40 -28.33 -35.49
C ILE A 260 20.70 -27.20 -36.24
N ALA A 261 20.19 -26.21 -35.53
CA ALA A 261 19.38 -25.14 -36.11
C ALA A 261 20.12 -24.33 -37.19
N GLN A 262 21.41 -24.07 -36.99
CA GLN A 262 22.28 -23.37 -37.94
C GLN A 262 22.45 -24.14 -39.26
N ASN A 263 22.52 -25.48 -39.19
CA ASN A 263 22.65 -26.31 -40.38
C ASN A 263 21.37 -26.28 -41.20
N LEU A 264 20.22 -26.29 -40.54
CA LEU A 264 18.93 -26.21 -41.20
C LEU A 264 18.72 -24.82 -41.79
N TYR A 265 18.98 -23.78 -41.01
CA TYR A 265 18.87 -22.38 -41.42
C TYR A 265 19.62 -22.11 -42.73
N ARG A 266 20.90 -22.49 -42.82
CA ARG A 266 21.73 -22.30 -44.04
C ARG A 266 21.16 -23.00 -45.28
N LYS A 267 20.41 -24.10 -45.10
CA LYS A 267 19.82 -24.88 -46.20
C LYS A 267 18.40 -24.43 -46.55
N THR A 268 17.74 -23.68 -45.68
CA THR A 268 16.32 -23.31 -45.82
C THR A 268 16.08 -21.80 -45.78
N GLU A 269 17.12 -20.98 -45.79
CA GLU A 269 17.03 -19.51 -45.64
C GLU A 269 16.16 -18.85 -46.72
N ALA A 270 16.10 -19.43 -47.92
CA ALA A 270 15.24 -18.99 -49.02
C ALA A 270 13.88 -19.73 -49.10
N GLY A 271 13.61 -20.65 -48.18
CA GLY A 271 12.43 -21.52 -48.20
C GLY A 271 11.16 -20.84 -47.69
N ARG A 272 10.01 -21.22 -48.26
CA ARG A 272 8.68 -20.74 -47.81
C ARG A 272 8.21 -21.37 -46.51
N LEU A 273 8.74 -22.53 -46.14
CA LEU A 273 8.35 -23.24 -44.93
C LEU A 273 9.08 -22.66 -43.71
N PRO A 274 8.40 -22.41 -42.58
CA PRO A 274 9.01 -21.88 -41.36
C PRO A 274 9.81 -22.98 -40.64
N MET A 275 10.95 -23.36 -41.21
CA MET A 275 11.79 -24.47 -40.74
C MET A 275 12.63 -24.11 -39.52
N VAL A 276 12.95 -22.83 -39.34
CA VAL A 276 13.76 -22.30 -38.24
C VAL A 276 13.18 -20.95 -37.82
N VAL A 277 13.09 -20.72 -36.52
CA VAL A 277 12.64 -19.44 -35.94
C VAL A 277 13.82 -18.80 -35.22
N ARG A 278 13.90 -17.47 -35.24
CA ARG A 278 14.91 -16.71 -34.49
C ARG A 278 14.27 -16.08 -33.26
N HIS A 279 14.84 -16.37 -32.09
CA HIS A 279 14.47 -15.74 -30.82
C HIS A 279 15.70 -15.03 -30.25
N GLY A 280 15.77 -13.71 -30.47
CA GLY A 280 16.93 -12.90 -30.14
C GLY A 280 18.21 -13.44 -30.80
N LYS A 281 19.21 -13.78 -29.97
CA LYS A 281 20.50 -14.33 -30.42
C LYS A 281 20.46 -15.82 -30.77
N HIS A 282 19.37 -16.52 -30.49
CA HIS A 282 19.27 -17.97 -30.68
C HIS A 282 18.39 -18.35 -31.88
N LEU A 283 18.69 -19.49 -32.48
CA LEU A 283 17.84 -20.15 -33.47
C LEU A 283 17.13 -21.33 -32.81
N ALA A 284 15.83 -21.47 -33.07
CA ALA A 284 14.98 -22.52 -32.55
C ALA A 284 14.34 -23.32 -33.69
N LEU A 285 14.11 -24.61 -33.43
CA LEU A 285 13.48 -25.53 -34.38
C LEU A 285 12.04 -25.81 -33.94
N PRO A 286 11.03 -25.50 -34.76
CA PRO A 286 9.63 -25.81 -34.47
C PRO A 286 9.34 -27.29 -34.73
N TYR A 287 9.88 -28.18 -33.90
CA TYR A 287 9.78 -29.64 -34.07
C TYR A 287 8.32 -30.13 -34.20
N SER A 288 7.38 -29.48 -33.49
CA SER A 288 5.95 -29.80 -33.59
C SER A 288 5.39 -29.62 -35.00
N SER A 289 5.93 -28.67 -35.77
CA SER A 289 5.48 -28.39 -37.14
C SER A 289 6.04 -29.37 -38.17
N TYR A 290 7.16 -30.04 -37.89
CA TYR A 290 7.77 -30.98 -38.85
C TYR A 290 6.90 -32.20 -39.14
N GLY A 291 5.98 -32.54 -38.24
CA GLY A 291 4.96 -33.55 -38.47
C GLY A 291 4.22 -33.36 -39.81
N ALA A 292 3.83 -32.12 -40.13
CA ALA A 292 3.12 -31.81 -41.38
C ALA A 292 3.97 -32.11 -42.63
N ILE A 293 5.29 -31.88 -42.57
CA ILE A 293 6.24 -32.15 -43.65
C ILE A 293 6.40 -33.65 -43.84
N TYR A 294 6.59 -34.40 -42.75
CA TYR A 294 6.65 -35.86 -42.78
C TYR A 294 5.36 -36.44 -43.37
N THR A 295 4.18 -35.94 -42.94
CA THR A 295 2.89 -36.37 -43.48
C THR A 295 2.79 -36.16 -44.99
N ARG A 296 3.22 -35.01 -45.51
CA ARG A 296 3.18 -34.76 -46.96
C ARG A 296 4.10 -35.73 -47.73
N ALA A 297 5.30 -35.99 -47.22
CA ALA A 297 6.20 -36.95 -47.84
C ALA A 297 5.68 -38.39 -47.77
N ILE A 298 5.00 -38.77 -46.68
CA ILE A 298 4.32 -40.05 -46.55
C ILE A 298 3.19 -40.19 -47.59
N GLN A 299 2.37 -39.15 -47.78
CA GLN A 299 1.32 -39.13 -48.80
C GLN A 299 1.90 -39.36 -50.21
N LYS A 300 2.97 -38.63 -50.57
CA LYS A 300 3.67 -38.80 -51.85
C LYS A 300 4.24 -40.21 -52.02
N ASN A 301 4.83 -40.77 -50.97
CA ASN A 301 5.32 -42.15 -51.01
C ASN A 301 4.18 -43.16 -51.20
N GLN A 302 3.02 -42.92 -50.58
CA GLN A 302 1.84 -43.77 -50.75
C GLN A 302 1.30 -43.73 -52.19
N GLU A 303 1.26 -42.55 -52.81
CA GLU A 303 0.92 -42.38 -54.24
C GLU A 303 1.88 -43.17 -55.13
N ARG A 304 3.20 -43.05 -54.88
CA ARG A 304 4.23 -43.80 -55.62
C ARG A 304 4.07 -45.31 -55.47
N ILE A 305 3.81 -45.80 -54.26
CA ILE A 305 3.55 -47.22 -54.00
C ILE A 305 2.30 -47.69 -54.76
N GLY A 306 1.24 -46.88 -54.77
CA GLY A 306 0.02 -47.14 -55.53
C GLY A 306 0.28 -47.31 -57.02
N ALA A 307 1.03 -46.37 -57.62
CA ALA A 307 1.42 -46.42 -59.02
C ALA A 307 2.24 -47.68 -59.36
N ILE A 308 3.24 -48.02 -58.54
CA ILE A 308 4.05 -49.22 -58.73
C ILE A 308 3.20 -50.50 -58.63
N LYS A 309 2.27 -50.58 -57.67
CA LYS A 309 1.36 -51.73 -57.52
C LYS A 309 0.48 -51.92 -58.75
N GLN A 310 -0.05 -50.81 -59.29
CA GLN A 310 -0.88 -50.85 -60.49
C GLN A 310 -0.08 -51.32 -61.72
N GLU A 311 1.14 -50.81 -61.90
CA GLU A 311 2.01 -51.24 -63.00
C GLU A 311 2.35 -52.74 -62.90
N ILE A 312 2.62 -53.24 -61.69
CA ILE A 312 2.86 -54.68 -61.45
C ILE A 312 1.62 -55.50 -61.83
N LYS A 313 0.41 -55.03 -61.49
CA LYS A 313 -0.85 -55.72 -61.83
C LYS A 313 -1.04 -55.80 -63.35
N GLU A 314 -0.88 -54.70 -64.06
CA GLU A 314 -1.03 -54.64 -65.52
C GLU A 314 0.01 -55.49 -66.25
N ARG A 315 1.25 -55.56 -65.76
CA ARG A 315 2.29 -56.44 -66.30
C ARG A 315 1.93 -57.92 -66.10
N LYS A 316 1.40 -58.30 -64.93
CA LYS A 316 0.95 -59.68 -64.65
C LYS A 316 -0.22 -60.09 -65.53
N GLU A 317 -1.17 -59.20 -65.76
CA GLU A 317 -2.31 -59.44 -66.65
C GLU A 317 -1.87 -59.60 -68.11
N ARG A 318 -0.94 -58.74 -68.59
CA ARG A 318 -0.35 -58.88 -69.94
C ARG A 318 0.41 -60.18 -70.17
N ILE A 319 1.09 -60.71 -69.15
CA ILE A 319 1.79 -62.01 -69.24
C ILE A 319 0.79 -63.17 -69.30
N ARG A 320 -0.33 -63.10 -68.58
CA ARG A 320 -1.39 -64.13 -68.61
C ARG A 320 -2.15 -64.22 -69.93
N VAL A 321 -2.22 -63.13 -70.72
CA VAL A 321 -2.91 -63.10 -72.03
C VAL A 321 -2.03 -63.65 -73.17
N LYS A 322 -0.72 -63.84 -72.95
CA LYS A 322 0.24 -64.33 -73.95
C LYS A 322 0.56 -65.84 -73.85
N LEU A 323 -0.09 -66.56 -72.95
CA LEU A 323 -0.06 -68.03 -72.80
C LEU A 323 -1.41 -68.61 -73.23
#